data_AF-A0A961EVK7-F1
#
_entry.id   AF-A0A961EVK7-F1
#
_cell.length_a   1.000
_cell.length_b   1.000
_cell.length_c   1.000
_cell.angle_alpha   90.00
_cell.angle_beta   90.00
_cell.angle_gamma   90.00
#
_symmetry.space_group_name_H-M   'P 1'
#
loop_
_entity.id
_entity.type
_entity.pdbx_description
1 polymer ?
#
loop_
_entity_poly.entity_id
_entity_poly.type
_entity_poly.pdbx_seq_one_letter_code
_entity_poly.pdbx_strand_id
1 'polypeptide(L)'
;SSGADAMIYRPEETISELSTILDLHPGDLVLTGTPSGVAMQAPSALVQRLAAIFLSPGARNRLFVKKQLDRSQYLKDGDLVESTIRTRDGALDLGSQRHLVQ
;
A
#
# COMPACT_ATOMS: atom_id res chain seq x y z
N SER A 1 -4.65 -9.40 -8.08
CA SER A 1 -4.52 -8.54 -9.26
C SER A 1 -4.31 -7.11 -8.78
N SER A 2 -3.39 -6.35 -9.38
CA SER A 2 -3.06 -4.97 -8.98
C SER A 2 -3.69 -3.92 -9.91
N GLY A 3 -4.71 -4.30 -10.69
CA GLY A 3 -5.37 -3.40 -11.63
C GLY A 3 -6.44 -2.54 -10.95
N ALA A 4 -6.84 -1.47 -11.63
CA ALA A 4 -7.93 -0.59 -11.16
C ALA A 4 -9.28 -1.31 -11.04
N ASP A 5 -9.44 -2.46 -11.71
CA ASP A 5 -10.57 -3.37 -11.56
C ASP A 5 -10.66 -4.01 -10.16
N ALA A 6 -9.55 -4.07 -9.43
CA ALA A 6 -9.47 -4.62 -8.08
C ALA A 6 -9.69 -3.57 -6.96
N MET A 7 -10.01 -2.32 -7.33
CA MET A 7 -10.33 -1.28 -6.34
C MET A 7 -11.65 -1.62 -5.62
N ILE A 8 -11.64 -1.56 -4.28
CA ILE A 8 -12.83 -1.81 -3.44
C ILE A 8 -13.89 -0.73 -3.69
N TYR A 9 -13.45 0.53 -3.82
CA TYR A 9 -14.28 1.68 -4.13
C TYR A 9 -13.89 2.24 -5.50
N ARG A 10 -14.89 2.57 -6.32
CA ARG A 10 -14.64 3.09 -7.66
C ARG A 10 -14.34 4.59 -7.60
N PRO A 11 -13.49 5.15 -8.50
CA PRO A 11 -13.14 6.58 -8.47
C PRO A 11 -14.34 7.52 -8.42
N GLU A 12 -15.39 7.23 -9.18
CA GLU A 12 -16.63 8.01 -9.23
C GLU A 12 -17.35 8.08 -7.87
N GLU A 13 -17.40 6.97 -7.13
CA GLU A 13 -18.01 6.88 -5.80
C GLU A 13 -17.15 7.63 -4.78
N THR A 14 -15.84 7.38 -4.78
CA THR A 14 -14.89 8.02 -3.85
C THR A 14 -14.87 9.54 -4.02
N ILE A 15 -14.84 10.04 -5.26
CA ILE A 15 -14.87 11.50 -5.51
C ILE A 15 -16.19 12.10 -5.02
N SER A 16 -17.32 11.43 -5.27
CA SER A 16 -18.64 11.91 -4.83
C SER A 16 -18.71 12.01 -3.30
N GLU A 17 -18.21 10.99 -2.59
CA GLU A 17 -18.17 10.99 -1.13
C GLU A 17 -17.22 12.07 -0.58
N LEU A 18 -16.00 12.16 -1.11
CA LEU A 18 -15.02 13.18 -0.70
C LEU A 18 -15.57 14.60 -0.89
N SER A 19 -16.34 14.85 -1.95
CA SER A 19 -16.94 16.16 -2.21
C SER A 19 -17.99 16.58 -1.17
N THR A 20 -18.48 15.67 -0.33
CA THR A 20 -19.41 16.01 0.78
C THR A 20 -18.69 16.55 2.01
N ILE A 21 -17.38 16.32 2.10
CA ILE A 21 -16.55 16.65 3.28
C ILE A 21 -15.36 17.56 2.96
N LEU A 22 -14.98 17.71 1.69
CA LEU A 22 -13.86 18.52 1.20
C LEU A 22 -14.27 19.35 -0.02
N ASP A 23 -13.79 20.59 -0.10
CA ASP A 23 -13.91 21.42 -1.31
C ASP A 23 -12.81 21.05 -2.31
N LEU A 24 -13.17 20.28 -3.35
CA LEU A 24 -12.25 19.88 -4.41
C LEU A 24 -12.16 20.96 -5.50
N HIS A 25 -10.94 21.32 -5.89
CA HIS A 25 -10.65 22.34 -6.89
C HIS A 25 -9.91 21.77 -8.10
N PRO A 26 -10.03 22.41 -9.29
CA PRO A 26 -9.21 22.05 -10.43
C PRO A 26 -7.72 22.13 -10.12
N GLY A 27 -7.00 21.03 -10.37
CA GLY A 27 -5.58 20.89 -10.05
C GLY A 27 -5.28 20.06 -8.81
N ASP A 28 -6.29 19.75 -7.99
CA ASP A 28 -6.12 18.87 -6.84
C ASP A 28 -5.78 17.43 -7.27
N LEU A 29 -4.88 16.79 -6.52
CA LEU A 29 -4.45 15.42 -6.75
C LEU A 29 -5.06 14.49 -5.70
N VAL A 30 -5.91 13.57 -6.14
CA VAL A 30 -6.49 12.52 -5.31
C VAL A 30 -5.80 11.19 -5.63
N LEU A 31 -5.21 10.56 -4.61
CA LEU A 31 -4.49 9.31 -4.74
C LEU A 31 -5.37 8.12 -4.34
N THR A 32 -5.38 7.05 -5.14
CA THR A 32 -6.22 5.86 -4.94
C THR A 32 -5.77 4.95 -3.80
N GLY A 33 -4.63 5.23 -3.19
CA GLY A 33 -3.94 4.29 -2.30
C GLY A 33 -3.20 3.18 -3.07
N THR A 34 -2.62 2.23 -2.33
CA THR A 34 -1.78 1.17 -2.90
C THR A 34 -2.62 0.01 -3.48
N PRO A 35 -2.40 -0.39 -4.76
CA PRO A 35 -3.07 -1.55 -5.33
C PRO A 35 -2.61 -2.84 -4.64
N SER A 36 -3.43 -3.43 -3.78
CA SER A 36 -3.19 -4.69 -3.04
C SER A 36 -1.84 -4.82 -2.32
N GLY A 37 -1.88 -4.74 -0.99
CA GLY A 37 -0.87 -5.30 -0.10
C GLY A 37 0.41 -4.48 0.04
N VAL A 38 0.60 -3.91 1.22
CA VAL A 38 1.92 -3.41 1.65
C VAL A 38 2.87 -4.60 1.90
N ALA A 39 4.19 -4.40 1.77
CA ALA A 39 5.21 -5.40 2.14
C ALA A 39 5.11 -5.91 3.60
N MET A 40 4.31 -5.22 4.41
CA MET A 40 3.91 -5.62 5.75
C MET A 40 2.95 -6.83 5.68
N GLN A 41 3.50 -8.03 5.81
CA GLN A 41 2.74 -9.24 6.05
C GLN A 41 2.44 -9.34 7.55
N ALA A 42 1.15 -9.28 7.88
CA ALA A 42 0.68 -9.58 9.22
C ALA A 42 0.97 -11.05 9.58
N PRO A 43 1.31 -11.37 10.83
CA PRO A 43 1.39 -12.75 11.29
C PRO A 43 0.05 -13.47 11.09
N SER A 44 0.06 -14.79 10.93
CA SER A 44 -1.20 -15.55 10.83
C SER A 44 -2.05 -15.38 12.09
N ALA A 45 -3.39 -15.50 11.95
CA ALA A 45 -4.33 -15.30 13.04
C ALA A 45 -4.04 -16.17 14.27
N LEU A 46 -3.56 -17.40 14.06
CA LEU A 46 -3.16 -18.31 15.14
C LEU A 46 -1.96 -17.76 15.93
N VAL A 47 -0.92 -17.27 15.23
CA VAL A 47 0.26 -16.68 15.86
C VAL A 47 -0.11 -15.43 16.64
N GLN A 48 -1.00 -14.60 16.11
CA GLN A 48 -1.49 -13.40 16.81
C GLN A 48 -2.24 -13.77 18.10
N ARG A 49 -3.11 -14.79 18.06
CA ARG A 49 -3.87 -15.26 19.23
C ARG A 49 -2.95 -15.83 20.32
N LEU A 50 -1.99 -16.69 19.94
CA LEU A 50 -1.02 -17.23 20.90
C LEU A 50 -0.18 -16.10 21.51
N ALA A 51 0.33 -15.18 20.68
CA ALA A 51 1.07 -14.02 21.19
C ALA A 51 0.22 -13.16 22.14
N ALA A 52 -1.08 -13.00 21.89
CA ALA A 52 -1.96 -12.23 22.76
C ALA A 52 -2.18 -12.86 24.14
N ILE A 53 -2.13 -14.20 24.23
CA ILE A 53 -2.25 -14.95 25.49
C ILE A 53 -0.94 -14.87 26.28
N PHE A 54 0.21 -14.99 25.62
CA PHE A 54 1.51 -15.13 26.28
C PHE A 54 2.29 -13.82 26.46
N LEU A 55 1.97 -12.76 25.73
CA LEU A 55 2.74 -11.52 25.72
C LEU A 55 1.87 -10.29 26.00
N SER A 56 2.40 -9.39 26.82
CA SER A 56 1.82 -8.06 27.01
C SER A 56 1.76 -7.29 25.68
N PRO A 57 0.83 -6.33 25.51
CA PRO A 57 0.73 -5.53 24.28
C PRO A 57 2.06 -4.88 23.87
N GLY A 58 2.81 -4.32 24.84
CA GLY A 58 4.11 -3.71 24.58
C GLY A 58 5.17 -4.71 24.11
N ALA A 59 5.18 -5.94 24.65
CA ALA A 59 6.08 -6.99 24.21
C ALA A 59 5.73 -7.48 22.78
N ARG A 60 4.44 -7.59 22.45
CA ARG A 60 3.97 -7.93 21.10
C ARG A 60 4.40 -6.90 20.06
N ASN A 61 4.20 -5.61 20.35
CA ASN A 61 4.59 -4.54 19.44
C ASN A 61 6.11 -4.52 19.20
N ARG A 62 6.90 -4.68 20.26
CA ARG A 62 8.37 -4.74 20.13
C ARG A 62 8.83 -5.95 19.30
N LEU A 63 8.22 -7.12 19.50
CA LEU A 63 8.52 -8.30 18.71
C LEU A 63 8.11 -8.12 17.23
N PHE A 64 6.95 -7.51 16.99
CA PHE A 64 6.47 -7.20 15.65
C PHE A 64 7.43 -6.25 14.92
N VAL A 65 7.78 -5.12 15.54
CA VAL A 65 8.71 -4.14 14.98
C VAL A 65 10.05 -4.78 14.68
N LYS A 66 10.63 -5.55 15.62
CA LYS A 66 11.90 -6.25 15.39
C LYS A 66 11.82 -7.17 14.16
N LYS A 67 10.77 -7.97 14.05
CA LYS A 67 10.57 -8.85 12.89
C LYS A 67 10.37 -8.10 11.58
N GLN A 68 9.75 -6.91 11.59
CA GLN A 68 9.65 -6.09 10.39
C GLN A 68 11.01 -5.50 10.02
N LEU A 69 11.80 -5.02 10.98
CA LEU A 69 13.14 -4.48 10.71
C LEU A 69 14.11 -5.54 10.15
N ASP A 70 13.95 -6.80 10.55
CA ASP A 70 14.77 -7.92 10.04
C ASP A 70 14.36 -8.37 8.61
N ARG A 71 13.31 -7.78 8.00
CA ARG A 71 12.85 -8.19 6.67
C ARG A 71 13.73 -7.63 5.57
N SER A 72 14.30 -8.53 4.78
CA SER A 72 15.08 -8.20 3.59
C SER A 72 14.24 -7.66 2.42
N GLN A 73 12.91 -7.74 2.50
CA GLN A 73 11.99 -7.28 1.44
C GLN A 73 11.70 -5.77 1.47
N TYR A 74 12.15 -5.06 2.51
CA TYR A 74 12.08 -3.59 2.50
C TYR A 74 13.15 -3.02 1.57
N LEU A 75 12.83 -1.85 1.01
CA LEU A 75 13.77 -1.09 0.19
C LEU A 75 15.00 -0.68 1.01
N LYS A 76 16.13 -0.62 0.33
CA LYS A 76 17.43 -0.21 0.86
C LYS A 76 17.97 0.93 0.03
N ASP A 77 18.87 1.71 0.62
CA ASP A 77 19.58 2.77 -0.09
C ASP A 77 20.24 2.22 -1.36
N GLY A 78 20.04 2.92 -2.47
CA GLY A 78 20.49 2.51 -3.80
C GLY A 78 19.50 1.65 -4.59
N ASP A 79 18.39 1.18 -3.98
CA ASP A 79 17.35 0.48 -4.73
C ASP A 79 16.64 1.43 -5.71
N LEU A 80 16.32 0.93 -6.91
CA LEU A 80 15.54 1.67 -7.91
C LEU A 80 14.12 1.12 -7.97
N VAL A 81 13.14 1.96 -7.65
CA VAL A 81 11.72 1.65 -7.81
C VAL A 81 11.27 2.14 -9.19
N GLU A 82 10.74 1.23 -10.01
CA GLU A 82 10.12 1.54 -11.30
C GLU A 82 8.64 1.14 -11.29
N SER A 83 7.77 2.05 -11.70
CA SER A 83 6.32 1.86 -11.79
C SER A 83 5.82 2.19 -13.20
N THR A 84 4.92 1.37 -13.74
CA THR A 84 4.31 1.57 -15.08
C THR A 84 2.83 1.26 -15.04
N ILE A 85 2.04 1.94 -15.88
CA ILE A 85 0.60 1.67 -16.04
C ILE A 85 0.31 1.58 -17.54
N ARG A 86 -0.30 0.46 -17.95
CA ARG A 86 -0.71 0.23 -19.34
C ARG A 86 -1.97 -0.62 -19.44
N THR A 87 -2.77 -0.40 -20.47
CA THR A 87 -3.89 -1.30 -20.80
C THR A 87 -3.36 -2.62 -21.37
N ARG A 88 -4.12 -3.71 -21.20
CA ARG A 88 -3.70 -5.04 -21.66
C ARG A 88 -3.54 -5.13 -23.18
N ASP A 89 -4.34 -4.37 -23.92
CA ASP A 89 -4.29 -4.26 -25.37
C ASP A 89 -3.18 -3.31 -25.87
N GLY A 90 -2.47 -2.62 -24.97
CA GLY A 90 -1.43 -1.66 -25.32
C GLY A 90 -1.93 -0.36 -25.92
N ALA A 91 -3.24 -0.12 -25.97
CA ALA A 91 -3.82 1.11 -26.52
C ALA A 91 -3.46 2.36 -25.71
N LEU A 92 -3.19 2.19 -24.40
CA LEU A 92 -2.78 3.26 -23.50
C LEU A 92 -1.57 2.81 -22.67
N ASP A 93 -0.52 3.62 -22.64
CA ASP A 93 0.65 3.50 -21.77
C ASP A 93 0.96 4.87 -21.15
N LEU A 94 0.98 4.94 -19.82
CA LEU A 94 1.23 6.18 -19.08
C LEU A 94 2.72 6.45 -18.83
N GLY A 95 3.60 5.62 -19.40
CA GLY A 95 5.04 5.70 -19.25
C GLY A 95 5.55 5.01 -18.00
N SER A 96 6.74 5.45 -17.57
CA SER A 96 7.47 4.88 -16.45
C SER A 96 7.85 5.97 -15.45
N GLN A 97 7.57 5.72 -14.18
CA GLN A 97 8.06 6.51 -13.06
C GLN A 97 9.21 5.76 -12.40
N ARG A 98 10.35 6.44 -12.20
CA ARG A 98 11.54 5.90 -11.56
C ARG A 98 11.90 6.70 -10.32
N HIS A 99 12.28 6.02 -9.26
CA HIS A 99 12.72 6.64 -8.01
C HIS A 99 13.88 5.87 -7.39
N LEU A 100 15.01 6.56 -7.16
CA LEU A 100 16.16 6.00 -6.45
C LEU A 100 15.96 6.20 -4.94
N VAL A 101 16.06 5.11 -4.18
CA VAL A 101 15.99 5.14 -2.72
C VAL A 101 17.30 5.67 -2.15
N GLN A 102 17.22 6.64 -1.24
CA GLN A 102 18.35 7.34 -0.64
C GLN A 102 18.18 7.48 0.87
#